data_AF-A0A7J8EXZ1-F1
#
_entry.id   AF-A0A7J8EXZ1-F1
#
_cell.length_a   1.000
_cell.length_b   1.000
_cell.length_c   1.000
_cell.angle_alpha   90.00
_cell.angle_beta   90.00
_cell.angle_gamma   90.00
#
_symmetry.space_group_name_H-M   'P 1'
#
loop_
_entity.id
_entity.type
_entity.pdbx_description
1 polymer ?
#
loop_
_entity_poly.entity_id
_entity_poly.type
_entity_poly.pdbx_seq_one_letter_code
_entity_poly.pdbx_strand_id
1 'polypeptide(L)'
;MEPPKEARTLSDPVARPLGAVSSLTPNEEERREGGVAPPAAVLGEEADGASADGLWELPVEPAERRPECSRCSRPQKVCLCPFLPVYPLHVSTHLYIIQHPAEENKVLRTVPLLTACLPQDKCKVKIGRRFSEERYS
;
A
#
# COMPACT_ATOMS: atom_id res chain seq x y z
N MET A 1 -40.93 32.85 19.30
CA MET A 1 -40.05 33.83 19.98
C MET A 1 -38.74 33.12 20.24
N GLU A 2 -37.80 33.32 19.31
CA GLU A 2 -36.36 33.03 19.45
C GLU A 2 -35.77 33.94 20.57
N PRO A 3 -34.63 33.59 21.21
CA PRO A 3 -33.42 33.24 20.48
C PRO A 3 -32.54 32.10 21.03
N PRO A 4 -31.65 31.56 20.16
CA PRO A 4 -30.52 30.74 20.53
C PRO A 4 -29.37 31.64 21.00
N LYS A 5 -28.68 31.23 22.06
CA LYS A 5 -27.52 31.95 22.59
C LYS A 5 -26.25 31.58 21.84
N GLU A 6 -25.83 32.55 21.03
CA GLU A 6 -24.49 33.10 20.82
C GLU A 6 -23.24 32.22 20.70
N ALA A 7 -22.43 32.71 19.75
CA ALA A 7 -21.16 32.26 19.26
C ALA A 7 -19.95 32.79 20.06
N ARG A 8 -18.75 32.44 19.52
CA ARG A 8 -17.38 32.96 19.75
C ARG A 8 -16.58 32.10 20.73
N THR A 9 -15.35 31.66 20.45
CA THR A 9 -14.13 32.32 19.88
C THR A 9 -13.19 31.25 19.26
N LEU A 10 -12.67 31.42 18.03
CA LEU A 10 -11.38 32.03 17.60
C LEU A 10 -10.08 31.33 18.11
N SER A 11 -9.24 30.96 17.11
CA SER A 11 -7.76 30.70 17.09
C SER A 11 -7.21 29.52 17.90
N ASP A 12 -6.28 28.67 17.43
CA ASP A 12 -5.19 28.83 16.44
C ASP A 12 -4.77 27.48 15.80
N PRO A 13 -4.15 27.47 14.61
CA PRO A 13 -3.55 26.28 14.00
C PRO A 13 -2.06 26.16 14.36
N VAL A 14 -1.65 25.05 14.98
CA VAL A 14 -0.21 24.78 15.22
C VAL A 14 0.40 24.04 14.03
N ALA A 15 1.50 24.60 13.57
CA ALA A 15 2.24 24.33 12.35
C ALA A 15 2.84 22.91 12.24
N ARG A 16 2.84 22.42 11.01
CA ARG A 16 3.74 21.36 10.50
C ARG A 16 5.16 21.90 10.35
N PRO A 17 6.20 21.10 10.65
CA PRO A 17 7.49 21.25 10.01
C PRO A 17 7.59 20.31 8.79
N LEU A 18 7.74 20.90 7.59
CA LEU A 18 8.36 20.23 6.45
C LEU A 18 9.88 20.18 6.74
N GLY A 19 10.41 18.99 6.97
CA GLY A 19 11.84 18.74 7.19
C GLY A 19 12.49 18.15 5.94
N ALA A 20 13.37 18.95 5.35
CA ALA A 20 14.21 18.75 4.18
C ALA A 20 14.70 17.33 3.87
N VAL A 21 14.59 17.01 2.57
CA VAL A 21 15.41 16.03 1.84
C VAL A 21 16.87 16.48 1.88
N SER A 22 17.79 15.57 2.16
CA SER A 22 19.22 15.78 1.89
C SER A 22 19.87 14.45 1.53
N SER A 23 19.93 14.21 0.22
CA SER A 23 20.81 13.26 -0.44
C SER A 23 22.24 13.76 -0.34
N LEU A 24 23.13 12.99 0.30
CA LEU A 24 24.57 13.24 0.33
C LEU A 24 25.29 12.09 -0.35
N THR A 25 25.90 12.40 -1.48
CA THR A 25 26.94 11.63 -2.17
C THR A 25 28.31 12.11 -1.69
N PRO A 26 29.28 11.22 -1.41
CA PRO A 26 30.71 11.54 -1.44
C PRO A 26 31.28 11.06 -2.80
N ASN A 27 31.62 11.96 -3.70
CA ASN A 27 32.92 12.64 -3.89
C ASN A 27 34.04 11.74 -4.44
N GLU A 28 34.52 12.14 -5.62
CA GLU A 28 35.54 11.54 -6.47
C GLU A 28 36.92 12.17 -6.18
N GLU A 29 37.97 11.36 -6.06
CA GLU A 29 39.40 11.64 -6.37
C GLU A 29 40.17 10.33 -6.09
N GLU A 30 41.17 9.83 -6.83
CA GLU A 30 42.25 10.46 -7.59
C GLU A 30 42.98 9.38 -8.45
N ARG A 31 43.47 9.77 -9.66
CA ARG A 31 44.68 9.28 -10.40
C ARG A 31 44.81 7.81 -10.85
N ARG A 32 45.42 7.46 -12.00
CA ARG A 32 46.61 8.01 -12.69
C ARG A 32 46.70 7.47 -14.15
N GLU A 33 47.45 8.20 -14.97
CA GLU A 33 47.76 8.01 -16.40
C GLU A 33 48.32 6.64 -16.84
N GLY A 34 48.16 6.34 -18.15
CA GLY A 34 49.10 5.51 -18.91
C GLY A 34 48.49 4.85 -20.14
N GLY A 35 48.58 5.49 -21.31
CA GLY A 35 48.10 4.93 -22.59
C GLY A 35 49.16 4.11 -23.32
N VAL A 36 48.72 2.99 -23.92
CA VAL A 36 49.25 2.40 -25.17
C VAL A 36 48.12 1.57 -25.81
N ALA A 37 47.93 1.67 -27.13
CA ALA A 37 47.07 0.81 -27.95
C ALA A 37 47.90 0.29 -29.16
N PRO A 38 47.40 -0.62 -30.01
CA PRO A 38 46.68 -1.91 -29.83
C PRO A 38 47.49 -3.05 -30.53
N PRO A 39 46.95 -4.26 -30.87
CA PRO A 39 46.21 -4.37 -32.13
C PRO A 39 45.10 -5.44 -32.21
N ALA A 40 44.28 -5.25 -33.26
CA ALA A 40 43.62 -6.23 -34.12
C ALA A 40 42.43 -7.06 -33.59
N ALA A 41 41.32 -6.81 -34.26
CA ALA A 41 40.07 -7.56 -34.22
C ALA A 41 40.25 -9.06 -34.51
N VAL A 42 39.50 -9.86 -33.76
CA VAL A 42 39.02 -11.16 -34.22
C VAL A 42 37.50 -11.08 -34.19
N LEU A 43 36.90 -11.12 -35.37
CA LEU A 43 35.47 -11.34 -35.56
C LEU A 43 35.20 -12.81 -35.27
N GLY A 44 34.30 -13.10 -34.34
CA GLY A 44 33.87 -14.45 -34.04
C GLY A 44 32.69 -14.45 -33.08
N GLU A 45 31.53 -14.87 -33.61
CA GLU A 45 30.35 -15.35 -32.89
C GLU A 45 29.37 -14.28 -32.39
N GLU A 46 28.56 -13.80 -33.34
CA GLU A 46 27.19 -13.38 -33.10
C GLU A 46 26.40 -14.55 -32.46
N ALA A 47 26.37 -14.57 -31.13
CA ALA A 47 25.39 -15.30 -30.35
C ALA A 47 24.67 -14.30 -29.44
N ASP A 48 24.06 -13.27 -30.05
CA ASP A 48 23.19 -12.35 -29.30
C ASP A 48 21.83 -13.00 -29.07
N GLY A 49 21.84 -13.94 -28.14
CA GLY A 49 20.67 -14.47 -27.48
C GLY A 49 21.07 -14.68 -26.05
N ALA A 50 21.01 -13.62 -25.24
CA ALA A 50 21.24 -13.72 -23.79
C ALA A 50 20.31 -14.78 -23.23
N SER A 51 20.82 -16.00 -23.06
CA SER A 51 20.02 -17.11 -22.55
C SER A 51 19.66 -16.79 -21.10
N ALA A 52 18.36 -16.78 -20.83
CA ALA A 52 17.83 -16.56 -19.49
C ALA A 52 17.98 -17.80 -18.58
N ASP A 53 18.56 -18.90 -19.10
CA ASP A 53 18.81 -20.12 -18.36
C ASP A 53 19.76 -19.84 -17.20
N GLY A 54 19.24 -19.94 -15.97
CA GLY A 54 20.00 -19.74 -14.73
C GLY A 54 19.65 -18.48 -13.92
N LEU A 55 18.85 -17.55 -14.47
CA LEU A 55 18.38 -16.38 -13.72
C LEU A 55 17.55 -16.74 -12.47
N TRP A 56 16.93 -17.92 -12.45
CA TRP A 56 16.14 -18.41 -11.32
C TRP A 56 16.99 -19.05 -10.21
N GLU A 57 18.27 -19.34 -10.47
CA GLU A 57 19.21 -19.92 -9.49
C GLU A 57 19.92 -18.86 -8.64
N LEU A 58 19.74 -17.58 -8.98
CA LEU A 58 20.31 -16.47 -8.20
C LEU A 58 19.73 -16.48 -6.77
N PRO A 59 20.58 -16.35 -5.74
CA PRO A 59 20.12 -16.31 -4.36
C PRO A 59 19.16 -15.15 -4.16
N VAL A 60 17.96 -15.45 -3.65
CA VAL A 60 16.98 -14.44 -3.26
C VAL A 60 17.35 -13.93 -1.89
N GLU A 61 17.79 -12.67 -1.82
CA GLU A 61 18.01 -11.98 -0.55
C GLU A 61 16.71 -12.00 0.29
N PRO A 62 16.73 -12.52 1.53
CA PRO A 62 15.57 -12.52 2.40
C PRO A 62 15.14 -11.07 2.69
N ALA A 63 14.05 -10.62 2.06
CA ALA A 63 13.46 -9.32 2.35
C ALA A 63 12.44 -9.43 3.49
N GLU A 64 12.59 -8.60 4.51
CA GLU A 64 11.56 -8.47 5.54
C GLU A 64 10.24 -8.01 4.93
N ARG A 65 9.15 -8.67 5.31
CA ARG A 65 7.81 -8.24 4.89
C ARG A 65 7.51 -6.87 5.49
N ARG A 66 6.98 -5.97 4.66
CA ARG A 66 6.49 -4.67 5.13
C ARG A 66 5.44 -4.88 6.22
N PRO A 67 5.47 -4.11 7.33
CA PRO A 67 4.47 -4.25 8.38
C PRO A 67 3.06 -3.90 7.87
N GLU A 68 2.08 -4.68 8.30
CA GLU A 68 0.67 -4.56 7.91
C GLU A 68 -0.19 -4.04 9.07
N CYS A 69 -1.29 -3.37 8.76
CA CYS A 69 -2.24 -2.87 9.74
C CYS A 69 -3.11 -4.01 10.28
N SER A 70 -3.23 -4.12 11.61
CA SER A 70 -4.07 -5.15 12.26
C SER A 70 -5.57 -5.01 11.97
N ARG A 71 -6.06 -3.82 11.59
CA ARG A 71 -7.48 -3.57 11.29
C ARG A 71 -7.88 -3.94 9.86
N CYS A 72 -7.07 -3.56 8.86
CA CYS A 72 -7.43 -3.71 7.44
C CYS A 72 -6.43 -4.52 6.60
N SER A 73 -5.36 -5.03 7.21
CA SER A 73 -4.27 -5.78 6.58
C SER A 73 -3.57 -5.05 5.42
N ARG A 74 -3.76 -3.73 5.28
CA ARG A 74 -2.99 -2.92 4.33
C ARG A 74 -1.61 -2.63 4.91
N PRO A 75 -0.58 -2.49 4.07
CA PRO A 75 0.72 -2.06 4.55
C PRO A 75 0.66 -0.70 5.23
N GLN A 76 1.37 -0.54 6.35
CA GLN A 76 1.24 0.64 7.23
C GLN A 76 1.38 1.99 6.50
N LYS A 77 2.34 2.10 5.56
CA LYS A 77 2.60 3.34 4.80
C LYS A 77 1.44 3.84 3.95
N VAL A 78 0.50 2.96 3.57
CA VAL A 78 -0.65 3.28 2.70
C VAL A 78 -1.98 2.96 3.39
N CYS A 79 -1.95 2.78 4.71
CA CYS A 79 -3.13 2.46 5.49
C CYS A 79 -4.04 3.68 5.62
N LEU A 80 -5.34 3.46 5.41
CA LEU A 80 -6.37 4.50 5.55
C LEU A 80 -7.03 4.50 6.93
N CYS A 81 -6.77 3.48 7.78
CA CYS A 81 -7.36 3.40 9.11
C CYS A 81 -7.14 4.62 10.02
N PRO A 82 -6.00 5.35 9.96
CA PRO A 82 -5.82 6.56 10.75
C PRO A 82 -6.82 7.68 10.44
N PHE A 83 -7.46 7.64 9.27
CA PHE A 83 -8.42 8.65 8.83
C PHE A 83 -9.88 8.19 8.94
N LEU A 84 -10.11 6.96 9.42
CA LEU A 84 -11.46 6.46 9.68
C LEU A 84 -12.02 7.12 10.95
N PRO A 85 -13.35 7.21 11.09
CA PRO A 85 -13.99 7.63 12.33
C PRO A 85 -13.47 6.83 13.54
N VAL A 86 -13.23 7.53 14.66
CA VAL A 86 -12.79 6.92 15.92
C VAL A 86 -13.86 5.96 16.46
N TYR A 87 -15.12 6.31 16.28
CA TYR A 87 -16.28 5.51 16.67
C TYR A 87 -17.07 5.04 15.44
N PRO A 88 -17.62 3.81 15.44
CA PRO A 88 -18.48 3.35 14.36
C PRO A 88 -19.67 4.27 14.12
N LEU A 89 -20.01 4.45 12.84
CA LEU A 89 -21.14 5.27 12.41
C LEU A 89 -22.45 4.58 12.76
N HIS A 90 -23.35 5.30 13.43
CA HIS A 90 -24.66 4.76 13.77
C HIS A 90 -25.54 4.73 12.51
N VAL A 91 -25.96 3.55 12.10
CA VAL A 91 -26.83 3.33 10.94
C VAL A 91 -28.09 2.57 11.34
N SER A 92 -29.24 3.01 10.83
CA SER A 92 -30.53 2.32 11.05
C SER A 92 -30.70 1.11 10.13
N THR A 93 -29.94 1.05 9.03
CA THR A 93 -30.04 0.02 8.00
C THR A 93 -29.06 -1.13 8.25
N HIS A 94 -29.42 -2.32 7.75
CA HIS A 94 -28.51 -3.47 7.70
C HIS A 94 -27.89 -3.55 6.31
N LEU A 95 -26.57 -3.69 6.26
CA LEU A 95 -25.77 -3.68 5.05
C LEU A 95 -25.22 -5.08 4.78
N TYR A 96 -25.55 -5.62 3.63
CA TYR A 96 -25.08 -6.93 3.17
C TYR A 96 -24.12 -6.71 2.00
N ILE A 97 -22.88 -7.17 2.15
CA ILE A 97 -21.85 -7.06 1.13
C ILE A 97 -21.61 -8.44 0.53
N ILE A 98 -21.89 -8.57 -0.75
CA ILE A 98 -21.61 -9.79 -1.51
C ILE A 98 -20.25 -9.61 -2.16
N GLN A 99 -19.27 -10.41 -1.75
CA GLN A 99 -17.88 -10.28 -2.19
C GLN A 99 -17.44 -11.54 -2.96
N HIS A 100 -16.84 -11.35 -4.13
CA HIS A 100 -16.25 -12.47 -4.87
C HIS A 100 -14.93 -12.92 -4.20
N PRO A 101 -14.58 -14.23 -4.15
CA PRO A 101 -13.35 -14.69 -3.50
C PRO A 101 -12.07 -14.06 -4.07
N ALA A 102 -12.03 -13.77 -5.37
CA ALA A 102 -10.88 -13.10 -5.99
C ALA A 102 -10.71 -11.63 -5.54
N GLU A 103 -11.74 -11.02 -4.94
CA GLU A 103 -11.64 -9.66 -4.39
C GLU A 103 -11.12 -9.66 -2.97
N GLU A 104 -11.20 -10.78 -2.25
CA GLU A 104 -10.75 -10.90 -0.87
C GLU A 104 -9.24 -10.68 -0.73
N ASN A 105 -8.43 -10.95 -1.75
CA ASN A 105 -6.97 -10.77 -1.66
C ASN A 105 -6.47 -9.52 -2.39
N LYS A 106 -7.35 -8.65 -2.88
CA LYS A 106 -6.92 -7.41 -3.52
C LYS A 106 -6.30 -6.44 -2.50
N VAL A 107 -5.26 -5.74 -2.92
CA VAL A 107 -4.51 -4.80 -2.06
C VAL A 107 -5.38 -3.59 -1.66
N LEU A 108 -6.25 -3.13 -2.56
CA LEU A 108 -7.09 -1.94 -2.38
C LEU A 108 -8.54 -2.27 -1.97
N ARG A 109 -8.72 -3.22 -1.06
CA ARG A 109 -10.07 -3.59 -0.57
C ARG A 109 -10.70 -2.48 0.24
N THR A 110 -11.95 -2.17 -0.06
CA THR A 110 -12.79 -1.22 0.67
C THR A 110 -13.64 -1.90 1.75
N VAL A 111 -13.94 -3.19 1.58
CA VAL A 111 -14.77 -3.96 2.52
C VAL A 111 -14.22 -3.92 3.95
N PRO A 112 -12.91 -4.19 4.23
CA PRO A 112 -12.38 -4.10 5.59
C PRO A 112 -12.43 -2.68 6.19
N LEU A 113 -12.40 -1.65 5.35
CA LEU A 113 -12.51 -0.26 5.81
C LEU A 113 -13.95 0.06 6.19
N LEU A 114 -14.91 -0.37 5.37
CA LEU A 114 -16.33 -0.16 5.63
C LEU A 114 -16.80 -0.93 6.87
N THR A 115 -16.39 -2.19 7.02
CA THR A 115 -16.70 -2.99 8.21
C THR A 115 -16.09 -2.39 9.47
N ALA A 116 -14.92 -1.76 9.38
CA ALA A 116 -14.26 -1.08 10.50
C ALA A 116 -14.96 0.23 10.91
N CYS A 117 -15.81 0.80 10.06
CA CYS A 117 -16.57 2.02 10.31
C CYS A 117 -18.02 1.78 10.75
N LEU A 118 -18.51 0.55 10.69
CA LEU A 118 -19.90 0.21 10.99
C LEU A 118 -19.99 -0.70 12.22
N PRO A 119 -21.11 -0.66 12.96
CA PRO A 119 -21.39 -1.65 13.99
C PRO A 119 -21.36 -3.07 13.43
N GLN A 120 -20.79 -4.01 14.19
CA GLN A 120 -20.60 -5.41 13.75
C GLN A 120 -21.93 -6.13 13.45
N ASP A 121 -23.01 -5.73 14.11
CA ASP A 121 -24.36 -6.24 13.91
C ASP A 121 -25.01 -5.70 12.61
N LYS A 122 -24.55 -4.56 12.11
CA LYS A 122 -25.13 -3.86 10.96
C LYS A 122 -24.48 -4.16 9.63
N CYS A 123 -23.28 -4.74 9.59
CA CYS A 123 -22.56 -5.02 8.35
C CYS A 123 -22.19 -6.50 8.24
N LYS A 124 -22.80 -7.23 7.29
CA LYS A 124 -22.50 -8.64 7.03
C LYS A 124 -21.85 -8.83 5.66
N VAL A 125 -20.67 -9.41 5.63
CA VAL A 125 -19.97 -9.76 4.38
C VAL A 125 -20.20 -11.23 4.08
N LYS A 126 -20.64 -11.54 2.87
CA LYS A 126 -20.81 -12.90 2.36
C LYS A 126 -19.85 -13.09 1.19
N ILE A 127 -18.87 -13.98 1.36
CA ILE A 127 -17.86 -14.27 0.34
C ILE A 127 -18.30 -15.51 -0.45
N GLY A 128 -18.33 -15.43 -1.77
CA GLY A 128 -18.75 -16.56 -2.59
C GLY A 128 -18.82 -16.29 -4.08
N ARG A 129 -18.79 -17.36 -4.87
CA ARG A 129 -19.04 -17.32 -6.32
C ARG A 129 -20.51 -17.48 -6.67
N ARG A 130 -21.27 -18.11 -5.77
CA ARG A 130 -22.71 -18.43 -5.91
C ARG A 130 -23.36 -18.30 -4.54
N PHE A 131 -24.57 -17.77 -4.51
CA PHE A 131 -25.35 -17.53 -3.30
C PHE A 131 -26.73 -18.15 -3.51
N SER A 132 -26.99 -19.29 -2.86
CA SER A 132 -28.30 -19.94 -2.82
C SER A 132 -29.00 -19.61 -1.51
N GLU A 133 -30.33 -19.56 -1.54
CA GLU A 133 -31.15 -19.27 -0.37
C GLU A 133 -30.91 -20.27 0.76
N GLU A 134 -30.80 -21.57 0.46
CA GLU A 134 -30.51 -22.64 1.44
C GLU A 134 -29.22 -22.42 2.26
N ARG A 135 -28.21 -21.75 1.69
CA ARG A 135 -26.90 -21.54 2.35
C ARG A 135 -26.83 -20.22 3.11
N TYR A 136 -27.73 -19.27 2.82
CA TYR A 136 -27.61 -17.89 3.27
C TYR A 136 -28.92 -17.30 3.83
N SER A 137 -29.96 -18.12 4.00
CA SER A 137 -31.18 -17.80 4.74
C SER A 137 -30.93 -17.54 6.22
#